data_AF-A0A932M4R2-F1
#
_entry.id   AF-A0A932M4R2-F1
#
_cell.length_a   1.000
_cell.length_b   1.000
_cell.length_c   1.000
_cell.angle_alpha   90.00
_cell.angle_beta   90.00
_cell.angle_gamma   90.00
#
_symmetry.space_group_name_H-M   'P 1'
#
loop_
_entity.id
_entity.type
_entity.pdbx_description
1 polymer ?
#
loop_
_entity_poly.entity_id
_entity_poly.type
_entity_poly.pdbx_seq_one_letter_code
_entity_poly.pdbx_strand_id
1 'polypeptide(L)' 'MKWGSLGAFLAMGGYGPYVWGSYGVTVILIALEVALLVARHRAARRQLPEPPRAPG' A
#
# COMPACT_ATOMS: atom_id res chain seq x y z
N MET A 1 32.82 -9.43 -16.43
CA MET A 1 32.29 -9.55 -15.06
C MET A 1 32.48 -8.23 -14.32
N LYS A 2 31.44 -7.39 -14.25
CA LYS A 2 31.33 -6.24 -13.35
C LYS A 2 29.90 -5.71 -13.41
N TRP A 3 28.97 -6.53 -12.94
CA TRP A 3 27.63 -6.09 -12.55
C TRP A 3 27.81 -5.33 -11.22
N GLY A 4 28.45 -4.16 -11.32
CA GLY A 4 29.06 -3.45 -10.21
C GLY A 4 28.09 -2.49 -9.56
N SER A 5 27.37 -3.02 -8.59
CA SER A 5 26.62 -2.32 -7.54
C SER A 5 25.16 -1.97 -7.84
N LEU A 6 24.31 -2.44 -6.94
CA LEU A 6 22.99 -1.89 -6.64
C LEU A 6 23.03 -0.36 -6.48
N GLY A 7 24.18 0.18 -6.05
CA GLY A 7 24.47 1.62 -5.99
C GLY A 7 24.39 2.33 -7.35
N ALA A 8 24.82 1.72 -8.45
CA ALA A 8 24.71 2.31 -9.80
C ALA A 8 23.26 2.31 -10.31
N PHE A 9 22.42 1.37 -9.86
CA PHE A 9 20.99 1.34 -10.14
C PHE A 9 20.21 2.34 -9.27
N LEU A 10 20.56 2.48 -8.00
CA LEU A 10 20.01 3.52 -7.11
C LEU A 10 20.48 4.92 -7.48
N ALA A 11 21.66 5.05 -8.08
CA ALA A 11 22.23 6.32 -8.49
C ALA A 11 22.19 6.50 -10.01
N MET A 12 21.29 5.81 -10.75
CA MET A 12 21.05 5.85 -12.21
C MET A 12 21.47 7.19 -12.86
N GLY A 13 22.77 7.39 -13.10
CA GLY A 13 23.36 8.66 -13.53
C GLY A 13 22.96 9.94 -12.75
N GLY A 14 22.45 9.85 -11.51
CA GLY A 14 21.96 10.99 -10.71
C GLY A 14 20.43 11.11 -10.56
N TYR A 15 19.63 10.32 -11.29
CA TYR A 15 18.15 10.41 -11.28
C TYR A 15 17.44 9.44 -10.34
N GLY A 16 18.15 8.46 -9.78
CA GLY A 16 17.53 7.46 -8.92
C GLY A 16 16.75 7.98 -7.71
N PRO A 17 17.11 9.09 -7.02
CA PRO A 17 16.25 9.61 -5.95
C PRO A 17 14.86 10.07 -6.43
N TYR A 18 14.73 10.55 -7.68
CA TYR A 18 13.42 10.92 -8.25
C TYR A 18 12.57 9.68 -8.56
N VAL A 19 13.19 8.64 -9.11
CA VAL A 19 12.52 7.38 -9.45
C VAL A 19 12.04 6.72 -8.16
N TRP A 20 12.95 6.43 -7.24
CA TRP A 20 12.63 5.79 -5.96
C TRP A 20 11.71 6.67 -5.10
N GLY A 21 11.84 7.99 -5.16
CA GLY A 21 10.89 8.93 -4.54
C GLY A 21 9.48 8.77 -5.08
N SER A 22 9.32 8.72 -6.41
CA SER A 22 8.01 8.52 -7.05
C SER A 22 7.40 7.17 -6.69
N TYR A 23 8.18 6.08 -6.74
CA TYR A 23 7.74 4.76 -6.30
C TYR A 23 7.35 4.75 -4.82
N GLY A 24 8.13 5.42 -3.96
CA GLY A 24 7.82 5.58 -2.54
C GLY A 24 6.50 6.29 -2.32
N VAL A 25 6.26 7.41 -3.01
CA VAL A 25 4.99 8.15 -2.96
C VAL A 25 3.82 7.27 -3.44
N THR A 26 3.99 6.55 -4.56
CA THR A 26 2.96 5.63 -5.06
C THR A 26 2.63 4.53 -4.04
N VAL A 27 3.64 3.91 -3.43
CA VAL A 27 3.44 2.88 -2.40
C VAL A 27 2.73 3.45 -1.17
N ILE A 28 3.08 4.67 -0.74
CA ILE A 28 2.42 5.36 0.37
C ILE A 28 0.93 5.62 0.05
N LEU A 29 0.63 6.11 -1.15
CA LEU A 29 -0.75 6.37 -1.56
C LEU A 29 -1.58 5.09 -1.61
N ILE A 30 -1.03 4.00 -2.17
CA ILE A 30 -1.69 2.69 -2.19
C ILE A 30 -1.93 2.18 -0.76
N ALA A 31 -0.92 2.26 0.11
CA ALA A 31 -1.05 1.83 1.50
C ALA A 31 -2.12 2.63 2.25
N LEU A 32 -2.20 3.94 2.02
CA LEU A 32 -3.22 4.81 2.59
C LEU A 32 -4.62 4.42 2.10
N GLU A 33 -4.80 4.22 0.80
CA GLU A 33 -6.08 3.81 0.22
C GLU A 33 -6.54 2.46 0.80
N VAL A 34 -5.64 1.48 0.89
CA VAL A 34 -5.92 0.19 1.51
C VAL A 34 -6.28 0.35 2.99
N ALA A 35 -5.56 1.17 3.74
CA ALA A 35 -5.85 1.43 5.15
C ALA A 35 -7.24 2.05 5.34
N LEU A 36 -7.60 3.04 4.51
CA LEU A 36 -8.91 3.67 4.50
C LEU A 36 -10.02 2.68 4.13
N LEU A 37 -9.80 1.87 3.09
CA LEU A 37 -10.75 0.84 2.67
C LEU A 37 -10.98 -0.18 3.78
N VAL A 38 -9.92 -0.66 4.43
CA VAL A 38 -10.02 -1.59 5.57
C VAL A 38 -10.75 -0.94 6.75
N ALA A 39 -10.46 0.32 7.06
CA ALA A 39 -11.16 1.05 8.13
C ALA A 39 -12.66 1.17 7.84
N ARG A 40 -13.04 1.52 6.60
CA ARG A 40 -14.44 1.58 6.15
C ARG A 40 -15.11 0.22 6.20
N HIS A 41 -14.44 -0.83 5.72
CA HIS A 41 -14.98 -2.18 5.73
C HIS A 41 -15.18 -2.70 7.17
N ARG A 42 -14.27 -2.38 8.09
CA ARG A 42 -14.45 -2.68 9.53
C ARG A 42 -15.63 -1.91 10.14
N ALA A 43 -15.82 -0.65 9.77
CA ALA A 43 -16.95 0.15 10.22
C ALA A 43 -18.29 -0.42 9.70
N ALA A 44 -18.36 -0.78 8.42
CA ALA A 44 -19.55 -1.39 7.82
C ALA A 44 -19.89 -2.76 8.44
N ARG A 45 -18.88 -3.59 8.75
CA ARG A 45 -19.09 -4.87 9.44
C ARG A 45 -19.61 -4.72 10.86
N ARG A 46 -19.28 -3.63 11.54
CA ARG A 46 -19.83 -3.33 12.88
C ARG A 46 -21.29 -2.87 12.84
N GLN A 47 -21.78 -2.47 11.67
CA GLN A 47 -23.14 -1.97 11.48
C GLN A 47 -24.12 -3.03 10.99
N LEU A 48 -23.65 -4.24 10.64
CA LEU A 48 -24.54 -5.37 10.36
C LEU A 48 -25.23 -5.75 11.67
N PRO A 49 -26.55 -5.53 11.80
CA PRO A 49 -27.32 -6.05 12.92
C PRO A 49 -27.20 -7.58 12.89
N GLU A 50 -27.02 -8.20 14.05
CA GLU A 50 -27.05 -9.66 14.17
C GLU A 50 -28.31 -10.16 13.44
N PRO A 51 -28.19 -11.01 12.40
CA PRO A 51 -29.37 -11.51 11.70
C PRO A 51 -30.27 -12.20 12.72
N PRO A 52 -31.59 -11.92 12.73
CA PRO A 52 -32.52 -12.54 13.69
C PRO A 52 -32.32 -14.05 13.67
N ARG A 53 -31.88 -14.63 14.79
CA ARG A 53 -31.78 -16.09 14.95
C ARG A 53 -33.16 -16.64 14.66
N ALA A 54 -33.28 -17.37 13.55
CA ALA A 54 -34.53 -18.05 13.21
C ALA A 54 -34.85 -19.03 14.34
N PRO A 55 -36.03 -18.93 14.99
CA PRO A 55 -36.45 -19.92 15.96
C PRO A 55 -36.64 -21.25 15.23
N GLY A 56 -35.92 -22.28 15.72
CA GLY A 56 -36.10 -23.67 15.32
C GLY A 56 -37.28 -24.33 16.02
#